data_AF-A0A821YY11-F1
#
_entry.id   AF-A0A821YY11-F1
#
_cell.length_a   1.000
_cell.length_b   1.000
_cell.length_c   1.000
_cell.angle_alpha   90.00
_cell.angle_beta   90.00
_cell.angle_gamma   90.00
#
_symmetry.space_group_name_H-M   'P 1'
#
loop_
_entity.id
_entity.type
_entity.pdbx_description
1 polymer ?
#
loop_
_entity_poly.entity_id
_entity_poly.type
_entity_poly.pdbx_seq_one_letter_code
_entity_poly.pdbx_strand_id
1 'polypeptide(L)'
;MYQLLIIILIYLIPTINSKCIWYENIRPGYNQLYLHGEPKPLSPNDIYLLNDMCPHMATDQGISPNLCCDSKQLAEMQKFKYMLDNLIGRCPSCYFNLLHIFCEMACSPNQDQFAWPLEIINITRPNENDQKIQSEDSPRADWALDDYVDPEEEEENKVKEITKSIETVSVIKKIRYYVLEKQAKDFIESCWSVRMNFQYAIDILCGSTNRICDHKKLFKYIGADNTQTVLKIDFVFVNGTYYDQELNRTFQPSLGSMFSCDQPVILPHISRQKCTCMDCNAMCPKLNKIQNETIITTNNSIIDKLKFKLSKFHRITIAAIILYIIFVIVFIILNVLMCVWNVKNNRKNYSITNDKSIINKEKLNNSIEHHHIPLSVHDDEESETSFDDEQNGILDRFGVKIDESLHKIFTAIGRFCAYNPKYTLIPVITILFVLCYGSRYYTVTTDPVDLWVAHNSRARQEKAYFDEKFGPFYRIAHLILVPNNQNNIDLKYKTPFDAEEKHTFGPVFEKNFLLDALRLQLFIENFNITKITGEIINLNNICFKPLEPDNNYCTIISLFQYHQNNITVILNESFYSSQYLECMKTP
;
A
#
# COMPACT_ATOMS: atom_id res chain seq x y z
N MET A 1 -27.75 9.37 -72.18
CA MET A 1 -28.47 9.14 -70.90
C MET A 1 -27.50 8.84 -69.75
N TYR A 2 -26.51 7.96 -69.91
CA TYR A 2 -25.47 7.69 -68.88
C TYR A 2 -24.59 8.90 -68.52
N GLN A 3 -24.20 9.73 -69.50
CA GLN A 3 -23.39 10.94 -69.23
C GLN A 3 -24.15 12.02 -68.45
N LEU A 4 -25.46 12.17 -68.69
CA LEU A 4 -26.32 13.09 -67.92
C LEU A 4 -26.53 12.62 -66.48
N LEU A 5 -26.62 11.31 -66.26
CA LEU A 5 -26.71 10.71 -64.93
C LEU A 5 -25.43 10.93 -64.10
N ILE A 6 -24.26 10.86 -64.73
CA ILE A 6 -22.97 11.13 -64.06
C ILE A 6 -22.84 12.62 -63.69
N ILE A 7 -23.25 13.54 -64.57
CA ILE A 7 -23.21 14.98 -64.29
C ILE A 7 -24.18 15.36 -63.16
N ILE A 8 -25.36 14.75 -63.11
CA ILE A 8 -26.34 14.93 -62.03
C ILE A 8 -25.84 14.31 -60.71
N LEU A 9 -25.16 13.15 -60.77
CA LEU A 9 -24.51 12.53 -59.60
C LEU A 9 -23.35 13.36 -59.06
N ILE A 10 -22.58 14.05 -59.92
CA ILE A 10 -21.50 14.97 -59.51
C ILE A 10 -22.08 16.25 -58.89
N TYR A 11 -23.21 16.77 -59.41
CA TYR A 11 -23.89 17.94 -58.84
C TYR A 11 -24.70 17.64 -57.56
N LEU A 12 -24.98 16.38 -57.26
CA LEU A 12 -25.64 15.93 -56.02
C LEU A 12 -24.66 15.59 -54.89
N ILE A 13 -23.34 15.69 -55.12
CA ILE A 13 -22.36 15.60 -54.03
C ILE A 13 -22.47 16.92 -53.26
N PRO A 14 -22.95 16.93 -51.99
CA PRO A 14 -22.86 18.14 -51.19
C PRO A 14 -21.39 18.53 -51.10
N THR A 15 -21.03 19.71 -51.61
CA THR A 15 -19.71 20.30 -51.35
C THR A 15 -19.64 20.54 -49.85
N ILE A 16 -18.97 19.63 -49.14
CA ILE A 16 -18.67 19.81 -47.71
C ILE A 16 -17.68 20.97 -47.65
N ASN A 17 -18.19 22.17 -47.38
CA ASN A 17 -17.33 23.32 -47.11
C ASN A 17 -16.66 23.10 -45.75
N SER A 18 -15.48 22.50 -45.77
CA SER A 18 -14.62 22.33 -44.60
C SER A 18 -14.14 23.71 -44.14
N LYS A 19 -14.53 24.17 -42.95
CA LYS A 19 -14.09 25.45 -42.39
C LYS A 19 -13.54 25.28 -40.98
N CYS A 20 -12.51 26.06 -40.70
CA CYS A 20 -11.92 26.19 -39.37
C CYS A 20 -12.62 27.28 -38.57
N ILE A 21 -12.67 27.11 -37.24
CA ILE A 21 -13.14 28.15 -36.32
C ILE A 21 -11.98 28.96 -35.71
N TRP A 22 -10.76 28.41 -35.76
CA TRP A 22 -9.53 29.08 -35.34
C TRP A 22 -8.34 28.62 -36.16
N TYR A 23 -7.26 29.40 -36.12
CA TYR A 23 -5.95 29.02 -36.64
C TYR A 23 -4.86 29.85 -35.93
N GLU A 24 -3.65 29.32 -35.74
CA GLU A 24 -2.50 29.99 -35.08
C GLU A 24 -2.63 30.30 -33.57
N ASN A 25 -1.51 30.26 -32.84
CA ASN A 25 -1.42 30.61 -31.42
C ASN A 25 -0.71 31.96 -31.21
N ILE A 26 -1.31 32.87 -30.43
CA ILE A 26 -0.85 34.26 -30.28
C ILE A 26 0.11 34.43 -29.10
N ARG A 27 -0.07 33.69 -27.98
CA ARG A 27 0.83 33.64 -26.81
C ARG A 27 0.65 32.36 -25.98
N PRO A 28 1.66 31.92 -25.21
CA PRO A 28 1.46 30.92 -24.17
C PRO A 28 0.44 31.45 -23.13
N GLY A 29 -0.70 30.75 -22.99
CA GLY A 29 -1.77 31.09 -22.03
C GLY A 29 -2.92 31.95 -22.57
N TYR A 30 -2.90 32.39 -23.84
CA TYR A 30 -4.06 33.05 -24.49
C TYR A 30 -4.27 32.43 -25.88
N ASN A 31 -5.35 31.66 -26.01
CA ASN A 31 -5.56 30.81 -27.17
C ASN A 31 -6.27 31.54 -28.33
N GLN A 32 -5.61 31.48 -29.49
CA GLN A 32 -6.17 31.34 -30.83
C GLN A 32 -6.73 32.59 -31.52
N LEU A 33 -6.16 32.92 -32.69
CA LEU A 33 -6.73 33.87 -33.65
C LEU A 33 -8.05 33.29 -34.19
N TYR A 34 -9.13 34.06 -34.07
CA TYR A 34 -10.38 33.73 -34.74
C TYR A 34 -10.23 33.99 -36.24
N LEU A 35 -10.10 32.91 -37.02
CA LEU A 35 -10.15 32.98 -38.48
C LEU A 35 -11.15 31.93 -38.97
N HIS A 36 -12.24 32.39 -39.58
CA HIS A 36 -13.01 31.56 -40.50
C HIS A 36 -12.17 31.32 -41.76
N GLY A 37 -11.23 30.39 -41.67
CA GLY A 37 -10.30 30.03 -42.73
C GLY A 37 -10.56 28.65 -43.31
N GLU A 38 -10.01 28.41 -44.50
CA GLU A 38 -9.93 27.06 -45.05
C GLU A 38 -8.81 26.28 -44.34
N PRO A 39 -8.96 24.95 -44.18
CA PRO A 39 -7.94 24.14 -43.52
C PRO A 39 -6.68 24.07 -44.38
N LYS A 40 -5.51 24.15 -43.73
CA LYS A 40 -4.20 24.25 -44.38
C LYS A 40 -3.34 23.01 -44.10
N PRO A 41 -2.47 22.59 -45.04
CA PRO A 41 -1.50 21.54 -44.76
C PRO A 41 -0.38 22.04 -43.82
N LEU A 42 0.15 21.16 -43.00
CA LEU A 42 1.35 21.40 -42.19
C LEU A 42 2.61 21.41 -43.06
N SER A 43 3.65 22.09 -42.56
CA SER A 43 5.00 22.01 -43.12
C SER A 43 5.51 20.57 -43.11
N PRO A 44 6.23 20.10 -44.16
CA PRO A 44 6.79 18.75 -44.20
C PRO A 44 7.64 18.39 -42.98
N ASN A 45 8.36 19.37 -42.42
CA ASN A 45 9.19 19.18 -41.24
C ASN A 45 8.38 18.92 -39.97
N ASP A 46 7.10 19.31 -39.93
CA ASP A 46 6.27 19.25 -38.71
C ASP A 46 5.28 18.07 -38.72
N ILE A 47 5.26 17.26 -39.79
CA ILE A 47 4.37 16.10 -39.92
C ILE A 47 4.61 15.06 -38.81
N TYR A 48 5.83 14.97 -38.28
CA TYR A 48 6.12 14.08 -37.15
C TYR A 48 5.32 14.44 -35.89
N LEU A 49 5.02 15.74 -35.66
CA LEU A 49 4.18 16.15 -34.54
C LEU A 49 2.75 15.64 -34.72
N LEU A 50 2.23 15.68 -35.95
CA LEU A 50 0.89 15.15 -36.24
C LEU A 50 0.84 13.63 -35.99
N ASN A 51 1.89 12.90 -36.39
CA ASN A 51 1.98 11.46 -36.18
C ASN A 51 2.07 11.08 -34.70
N ASP A 52 2.77 11.87 -33.87
CA ASP A 52 2.87 11.63 -32.42
C ASP A 52 1.58 12.02 -31.68
N MET A 53 0.96 13.14 -32.07
CA MET A 53 -0.17 13.73 -31.34
C MET A 53 -1.54 13.22 -31.80
N CYS A 54 -1.78 13.21 -33.11
CA CYS A 54 -3.07 12.86 -33.73
C CYS A 54 -2.89 11.78 -34.81
N PRO A 55 -2.39 10.58 -34.44
CA PRO A 55 -2.08 9.50 -35.37
C PRO A 55 -3.27 9.04 -36.22
N HIS A 56 -4.51 9.24 -35.77
CA HIS A 56 -5.70 8.89 -36.55
C HIS A 56 -5.98 9.85 -37.71
N MET A 57 -5.39 11.04 -37.69
CA MET A 57 -5.47 12.04 -38.76
C MET A 57 -4.27 11.97 -39.71
N ALA A 58 -3.22 11.23 -39.36
CA ALA A 58 -2.03 11.08 -40.18
C ALA A 58 -2.32 10.29 -41.46
N THR A 59 -1.64 10.64 -42.56
CA THR A 59 -1.67 9.86 -43.81
C THR A 59 -0.46 8.94 -43.90
N ASP A 60 -0.60 7.82 -44.61
CA ASP A 60 0.49 6.85 -44.82
C ASP A 60 1.59 7.35 -45.76
N GLN A 61 1.37 8.48 -46.44
CA GLN A 61 2.22 8.97 -47.53
C GLN A 61 3.22 10.06 -47.09
N GLY A 62 3.25 10.43 -45.80
CA GLY A 62 4.07 11.55 -45.33
C GLY A 62 3.64 12.89 -45.93
N ILE A 63 2.38 13.00 -46.36
CA ILE A 63 1.76 14.22 -46.89
C ILE A 63 0.80 14.73 -45.83
N SER A 64 0.93 15.99 -45.42
CA SER A 64 -0.03 16.55 -44.48
C SER A 64 -1.40 16.64 -45.12
N PRO A 65 -2.47 16.13 -44.47
CA PRO A 65 -3.82 16.49 -44.85
C PRO A 65 -4.07 17.97 -44.55
N ASN A 66 -5.16 18.51 -45.08
CA ASN A 66 -5.64 19.84 -44.71
C ASN A 66 -6.18 19.78 -43.27
N LEU A 67 -5.68 20.66 -42.40
CA LEU A 67 -5.95 20.69 -40.97
C LEU A 67 -6.25 22.11 -40.50
N CYS A 68 -6.99 22.23 -39.40
CA CYS A 68 -7.31 23.50 -38.76
C CYS A 68 -6.33 23.86 -37.63
N CYS A 69 -5.14 23.26 -37.62
CA CYS A 69 -4.11 23.55 -36.64
C CYS A 69 -2.72 23.75 -37.25
N ASP A 70 -1.85 24.44 -36.51
CA ASP A 70 -0.44 24.65 -36.85
C ASP A 70 0.50 23.83 -35.95
N SER A 71 1.80 23.84 -36.27
CA SER A 71 2.79 23.08 -35.50
C SER A 71 3.01 23.61 -34.08
N LYS A 72 2.77 24.91 -33.84
CA LYS A 72 2.84 25.50 -32.50
C LYS A 72 1.70 24.99 -31.61
N GLN A 73 0.48 24.90 -32.13
CA GLN A 73 -0.67 24.34 -31.41
C GLN A 73 -0.45 22.86 -31.10
N LEU A 74 0.09 22.08 -32.04
CA LEU A 74 0.45 20.68 -31.80
C LEU A 74 1.53 20.54 -30.73
N ALA A 75 2.56 21.41 -30.73
CA ALA A 75 3.62 21.40 -29.73
C ALA A 75 3.10 21.76 -28.32
N GLU A 76 2.17 22.71 -28.20
CA GLU A 76 1.51 23.00 -26.92
C GLU A 76 0.64 21.82 -26.46
N MET A 77 -0.07 21.18 -27.38
CA MET A 77 -0.85 19.98 -27.07
C MET A 77 0.05 18.82 -26.62
N GLN A 78 1.30 18.74 -27.10
CA GLN A 78 2.28 17.75 -26.64
C GLN A 78 2.65 17.91 -25.16
N LYS A 79 2.60 19.12 -24.60
CA LYS A 79 2.81 19.31 -23.15
C LYS A 79 1.69 18.63 -22.34
N PHE A 80 0.45 18.72 -22.83
CA PHE A 80 -0.70 18.03 -22.24
C PHE A 80 -0.60 16.51 -22.39
N LYS A 81 -0.02 16.02 -23.50
CA LYS A 81 0.25 14.60 -23.73
C LYS A 81 1.07 13.95 -22.60
N TYR A 82 2.13 14.61 -22.11
CA TYR A 82 2.95 14.06 -21.02
C TYR A 82 2.18 13.88 -19.71
N MET A 83 1.26 14.80 -19.40
CA MET A 83 0.37 14.68 -18.26
C MET A 83 -0.57 13.48 -18.44
N LEU A 84 -1.17 13.34 -19.62
CA LEU A 84 -2.06 12.21 -19.94
C LEU A 84 -1.33 10.86 -19.93
N ASP A 85 -0.10 10.81 -20.42
CA ASP A 85 0.74 9.60 -20.41
C ASP A 85 0.91 9.07 -18.98
N ASN A 86 1.17 9.95 -18.02
CA ASN A 86 1.31 9.57 -16.61
C ASN A 86 -0.02 9.15 -15.94
N LEU A 87 -1.15 9.69 -16.40
CA LEU A 87 -2.45 9.47 -15.77
C LEU A 87 -3.21 8.26 -16.34
N ILE A 88 -3.29 8.16 -17.67
CA ILE A 88 -4.08 7.14 -18.37
C ILE A 88 -3.28 6.32 -19.40
N GLY A 89 -1.98 6.59 -19.57
CA GLY A 89 -1.13 5.91 -20.56
C GLY A 89 -0.97 4.39 -20.36
N ARG A 90 -1.35 3.86 -19.18
CA ARG A 90 -1.38 2.41 -18.89
C ARG A 90 -2.40 1.64 -19.74
N CYS A 91 -3.45 2.31 -20.19
CA CYS A 91 -4.48 1.70 -21.04
C CYS A 91 -4.57 2.46 -22.37
N PRO A 92 -4.02 1.91 -23.46
CA PRO A 92 -3.95 2.60 -24.75
C PRO A 92 -5.31 3.06 -25.29
N SER A 93 -6.37 2.24 -25.17
CA SER A 93 -7.70 2.61 -25.66
C SER A 93 -8.23 3.87 -24.98
N CYS A 94 -8.13 3.96 -23.65
CA CYS A 94 -8.54 5.12 -22.87
C CYS A 94 -7.76 6.38 -23.30
N TYR A 95 -6.45 6.24 -23.42
CA TYR A 95 -5.56 7.31 -23.83
C TYR A 95 -5.85 7.84 -25.25
N PHE A 96 -5.95 6.96 -26.24
CA PHE A 96 -6.19 7.36 -27.63
C PHE A 96 -7.62 7.86 -27.85
N ASN A 97 -8.61 7.37 -27.09
CA ASN A 97 -9.97 7.93 -27.12
C ASN A 97 -9.99 9.39 -26.63
N LEU A 98 -9.27 9.71 -25.55
CA LEU A 98 -9.19 11.08 -25.08
C LEU A 98 -8.46 11.99 -26.07
N LEU A 99 -7.31 11.54 -26.58
CA LEU A 99 -6.57 12.27 -27.61
C LEU A 99 -7.43 12.50 -28.86
N HIS A 100 -8.22 11.51 -29.29
CA HIS A 100 -9.10 11.64 -30.44
C HIS A 100 -10.04 12.85 -30.29
N ILE A 101 -10.68 13.02 -29.13
CA ILE A 101 -11.58 14.15 -28.87
C ILE A 101 -10.84 15.50 -28.97
N PHE A 102 -9.67 15.60 -28.34
CA PHE A 102 -8.88 16.84 -28.38
C PHE A 102 -8.34 17.14 -29.77
N CYS A 103 -7.91 16.12 -30.51
CA CYS A 103 -7.45 16.26 -31.90
C CYS A 103 -8.59 16.66 -32.84
N GLU A 104 -9.78 16.08 -32.73
CA GLU A 104 -10.95 16.49 -33.50
C GLU A 104 -11.30 17.95 -33.23
N MET A 105 -11.31 18.34 -31.95
CA MET A 105 -11.54 19.72 -31.57
C MET A 105 -10.45 20.67 -32.09
N ALA A 106 -9.17 20.31 -31.97
CA ALA A 106 -8.03 21.18 -32.26
C ALA A 106 -7.68 21.29 -33.75
N CYS A 107 -7.78 20.20 -34.50
CA CYS A 107 -7.15 20.05 -35.81
C CYS A 107 -8.08 19.59 -36.95
N SER A 108 -9.30 19.13 -36.66
CA SER A 108 -10.18 18.59 -37.70
C SER A 108 -10.48 19.61 -38.80
N PRO A 109 -10.44 19.24 -40.09
CA PRO A 109 -10.75 20.17 -41.19
C PRO A 109 -12.21 20.65 -41.18
N ASN A 110 -13.10 19.96 -40.47
CA ASN A 110 -14.54 20.24 -40.42
C ASN A 110 -14.99 20.76 -39.05
N GLN A 111 -14.11 21.48 -38.34
CA GLN A 111 -14.40 22.02 -37.00
C GLN A 111 -15.72 22.76 -36.89
N ASP A 112 -16.09 23.56 -37.90
CA ASP A 112 -17.32 24.36 -37.90
C ASP A 112 -18.62 23.55 -37.94
N GLN A 113 -18.52 22.22 -38.11
CA GLN A 113 -19.66 21.32 -38.02
C GLN A 113 -20.00 20.95 -36.57
N PHE A 114 -19.04 21.00 -35.64
CA PHE A 114 -19.26 20.54 -34.26
C PHE A 114 -18.66 21.43 -33.18
N ALA A 115 -18.02 22.54 -33.54
CA ALA A 115 -17.52 23.53 -32.60
C ALA A 115 -17.89 24.95 -33.04
N TRP A 116 -18.20 25.82 -32.07
CA TRP A 116 -18.56 27.21 -32.33
C TRP A 116 -18.09 28.15 -31.21
N PRO A 117 -17.53 29.34 -31.51
CA PRO A 117 -17.16 30.30 -30.47
C PRO A 117 -18.39 30.96 -29.82
N LEU A 118 -18.38 31.09 -28.49
CA LEU A 118 -19.40 31.82 -27.73
C LEU A 118 -18.90 33.18 -27.23
N GLU A 119 -17.63 33.26 -26.80
CA GLU A 119 -17.03 34.49 -26.30
C GLU A 119 -15.73 34.80 -27.05
N ILE A 120 -15.67 35.98 -27.66
CA ILE A 120 -14.51 36.48 -28.41
C ILE A 120 -14.07 37.81 -27.77
N ILE A 121 -12.77 37.96 -27.54
CA ILE A 121 -12.16 39.16 -26.99
C ILE A 121 -11.13 39.71 -27.98
N ASN A 122 -11.00 41.03 -28.09
CA ASN A 122 -9.98 41.64 -28.94
C ASN A 122 -8.76 42.01 -28.09
N ILE A 123 -7.59 41.54 -28.50
CA ILE A 123 -6.30 41.78 -27.83
C ILE A 123 -5.38 42.54 -28.78
N THR A 124 -4.60 43.47 -28.25
CA THR A 124 -3.59 44.21 -29.02
C THR A 124 -2.24 43.49 -29.01
N ARG A 125 -1.66 43.29 -30.19
CA ARG A 125 -0.32 42.69 -30.39
C ARG A 125 0.61 43.66 -31.13
N PRO A 126 1.91 43.70 -30.80
CA PRO A 126 2.91 44.36 -31.66
C PRO A 126 3.07 43.62 -32.99
N ASN A 127 3.09 44.33 -34.12
CA ASN A 127 3.24 43.74 -35.46
C ASN A 127 4.52 42.89 -35.60
N GLU A 128 4.39 41.68 -36.17
CA GLU A 128 5.51 40.72 -36.38
C GLU A 128 6.52 41.19 -37.46
N ASN A 129 6.16 42.15 -38.31
CA ASN A 129 7.07 42.67 -39.35
C ASN A 129 8.23 43.50 -38.78
N ASP A 130 8.15 43.96 -37.54
CA ASP A 130 9.23 44.69 -36.86
C ASP A 130 10.25 43.75 -36.18
N GLN A 131 9.99 42.44 -36.10
CA GLN A 131 10.85 41.46 -35.43
C GLN A 131 11.91 40.81 -36.33
N LYS A 132 11.87 41.04 -37.65
CA LYS A 132 12.89 40.51 -38.59
C LYS A 132 14.23 41.26 -38.60
N ILE A 133 14.44 42.26 -37.74
CA ILE A 133 15.71 43.02 -37.67
C ILE A 133 16.65 42.52 -36.56
N GLN A 134 16.25 41.57 -35.71
CA GLN A 134 17.17 41.00 -34.70
C GLN A 134 17.15 39.47 -34.73
N SER A 135 17.97 38.89 -35.59
CA SER A 135 18.39 37.50 -35.47
C SER A 135 19.84 37.34 -35.94
N GLU A 136 20.77 37.70 -35.08
CA GLU A 136 22.09 37.07 -34.97
C GLU A 136 22.45 37.16 -33.49
N ASP A 137 22.11 36.13 -32.72
CA ASP A 137 23.03 35.49 -31.78
C ASP A 137 22.30 34.35 -31.05
N SER A 138 22.86 33.15 -31.23
CA SER A 138 22.47 31.90 -30.58
C SER A 138 22.78 31.95 -29.08
N PRO A 139 21.89 31.56 -28.16
CA PRO A 139 22.29 31.37 -26.77
C PRO A 139 23.02 30.03 -26.64
N ARG A 140 24.35 30.12 -26.60
CA ARG A 140 25.21 29.11 -25.99
C ARG A 140 24.87 29.05 -24.50
N ALA A 141 24.49 27.87 -24.02
CA ALA A 141 24.32 27.59 -22.61
C ALA A 141 25.66 27.76 -21.90
N ASP A 142 25.68 28.48 -20.79
CA ASP A 142 26.60 28.25 -19.67
C ASP A 142 26.01 28.89 -18.39
N TRP A 143 26.06 28.10 -17.33
CA TRP A 143 25.62 28.37 -15.96
C TRP A 143 26.88 28.73 -15.16
N ALA A 144 27.00 29.94 -14.58
CA ALA A 144 27.89 30.22 -13.45
C ALA A 144 27.71 31.64 -12.90
N LEU A 145 27.25 31.68 -11.64
CA LEU A 145 27.75 32.45 -10.48
C LEU A 145 28.01 33.98 -10.57
N ASP A 146 27.21 34.69 -9.77
CA ASP A 146 27.52 35.70 -8.75
C ASP A 146 28.43 36.92 -9.00
N ASP A 147 27.91 38.03 -8.45
CA ASP A 147 28.56 39.27 -7.98
C ASP A 147 29.16 40.23 -9.01
N TYR A 148 28.52 41.39 -9.18
CA TYR A 148 29.01 42.72 -8.75
C TYR A 148 28.12 43.82 -9.39
N VAL A 149 27.58 44.74 -8.59
CA VAL A 149 26.86 45.93 -9.07
C VAL A 149 27.81 47.12 -8.98
N ASP A 150 28.22 47.67 -10.12
CA ASP A 150 28.88 48.98 -10.21
C ASP A 150 27.87 50.00 -10.78
N PRO A 151 27.61 51.13 -10.09
CA PRO A 151 26.65 52.13 -10.53
C PRO A 151 27.38 53.36 -11.11
N GLU A 152 27.68 53.37 -12.41
CA GLU A 152 28.10 54.59 -13.12
C GLU A 152 27.96 54.38 -14.64
N GLU A 153 26.82 54.76 -15.21
CA GLU A 153 26.68 55.33 -16.57
C GLU A 153 25.19 55.67 -16.81
N GLU A 154 24.75 56.78 -16.21
CA GLU A 154 23.73 57.62 -16.82
C GLU A 154 24.43 58.44 -17.91
N GLU A 155 24.16 58.17 -19.18
CA GLU A 155 23.75 59.22 -20.13
C GLU A 155 23.35 58.67 -21.50
N GLU A 156 22.19 59.17 -21.95
CA GLU A 156 21.74 59.33 -23.33
C GLU A 156 21.71 58.11 -24.27
N ASN A 157 20.60 57.36 -24.21
CA ASN A 157 20.05 56.75 -25.42
C ASN A 157 18.69 57.37 -25.76
N LYS A 158 18.72 58.20 -26.81
CA LYS A 158 17.58 58.76 -27.53
C LYS A 158 16.44 57.76 -27.64
N VAL A 159 15.31 58.09 -27.02
CA VAL A 159 14.00 57.51 -27.34
C VAL A 159 13.70 57.88 -28.79
N LYS A 160 14.13 57.03 -29.73
CA LYS A 160 13.43 56.91 -31.00
C LYS A 160 12.10 56.27 -30.65
N GLU A 161 11.04 57.09 -30.58
CA GLU A 161 9.67 56.62 -30.63
C GLU A 161 9.48 55.85 -31.95
N ILE A 162 9.79 54.55 -31.91
CA ILE A 162 9.28 53.62 -32.90
C ILE A 162 7.81 53.50 -32.56
N THR A 163 6.97 54.18 -33.34
CA THR A 163 5.53 54.00 -33.34
C THR A 163 5.26 52.56 -33.81
N LYS A 164 5.43 51.58 -32.90
CA LYS A 164 5.14 50.17 -33.17
C LYS A 164 3.67 50.10 -33.56
N SER A 165 3.40 49.77 -34.81
CA SER A 165 2.05 49.54 -35.28
C SER A 165 1.41 48.44 -34.45
N ILE A 166 0.31 48.79 -33.77
CA ILE A 166 -0.46 47.90 -32.90
C ILE A 166 -1.51 47.22 -33.77
N GLU A 167 -1.46 45.89 -33.87
CA GLU A 167 -2.48 45.08 -34.53
C GLU A 167 -3.50 44.60 -33.49
N THR A 168 -4.79 44.81 -33.75
CA THR A 168 -5.87 44.26 -32.93
C THR A 168 -6.27 42.89 -33.46
N VAL A 169 -6.13 41.87 -32.62
CA VAL A 169 -6.39 40.47 -32.96
C VAL A 169 -7.53 39.92 -32.11
N SER A 170 -8.49 39.24 -32.73
CA SER A 170 -9.61 38.59 -32.04
C SER A 170 -9.22 37.20 -31.54
N VAL A 171 -9.53 36.93 -30.27
CA VAL A 171 -9.12 35.74 -29.51
C VAL A 171 -10.32 35.07 -28.89
N ILE A 172 -10.36 33.74 -28.91
CA ILE A 172 -11.50 32.96 -28.41
C ILE A 172 -11.31 32.64 -26.93
N LYS A 173 -12.31 32.96 -26.11
CA LYS A 173 -12.29 32.71 -24.65
C LYS A 173 -13.17 31.54 -24.24
N LYS A 174 -14.27 31.32 -24.97
CA LYS A 174 -15.23 30.24 -24.70
C LYS A 174 -15.78 29.67 -26.00
N ILE A 175 -15.86 28.35 -26.08
CA ILE A 175 -16.43 27.62 -27.22
C ILE A 175 -17.55 26.70 -26.76
N ARG A 176 -18.47 26.39 -27.67
CA ARG A 176 -19.43 25.29 -27.54
C ARG A 176 -18.99 24.15 -28.44
N TYR A 177 -18.96 22.94 -27.90
CA TYR A 177 -18.54 21.74 -28.61
C TYR A 177 -19.63 20.66 -28.53
N TYR A 178 -20.09 20.16 -29.67
CA TYR A 178 -21.12 19.13 -29.76
C TYR A 178 -20.48 17.74 -29.84
N VAL A 179 -20.63 16.95 -28.77
CA VAL A 179 -20.11 15.58 -28.68
C VAL A 179 -21.24 14.59 -28.93
N LEU A 180 -20.97 13.51 -29.64
CA LEU A 180 -21.91 12.39 -29.70
C LEU A 180 -22.01 11.74 -28.31
N GLU A 181 -23.22 11.60 -27.77
CA GLU A 181 -23.43 11.04 -26.43
C GLU A 181 -22.85 9.62 -26.30
N LYS A 182 -22.93 8.84 -27.38
CA LYS A 182 -22.30 7.51 -27.45
C LYS A 182 -20.77 7.58 -27.30
N GLN A 183 -20.09 8.47 -28.02
CA GLN A 183 -18.63 8.62 -27.93
C GLN A 183 -18.18 8.99 -26.52
N ALA A 184 -18.92 9.89 -25.86
CA ALA A 184 -18.60 10.31 -24.50
C ALA A 184 -18.73 9.16 -23.48
N LYS A 185 -19.72 8.28 -23.67
CA LYS A 185 -19.91 7.08 -22.84
C LYS A 185 -18.82 6.04 -23.11
N ASP A 186 -18.57 5.73 -24.38
CA ASP A 186 -17.54 4.78 -24.80
C ASP A 186 -16.14 5.19 -24.26
N PHE A 187 -15.85 6.50 -24.29
CA PHE A 187 -14.63 7.05 -23.68
C PHE A 187 -14.54 6.71 -22.18
N ILE A 188 -15.56 7.05 -21.39
CA ILE A 188 -15.54 6.76 -19.95
C ILE A 188 -15.43 5.27 -19.66
N GLU A 189 -16.18 4.44 -20.38
CA GLU A 189 -16.15 2.99 -20.20
C GLU A 189 -14.74 2.44 -20.46
N SER A 190 -14.06 2.95 -21.50
CA SER A 190 -12.68 2.56 -21.80
C SER A 190 -11.67 2.95 -20.70
N CYS A 191 -11.98 3.99 -19.91
CA CYS A 191 -11.13 4.52 -18.84
C CYS A 191 -11.53 4.09 -17.43
N TRP A 192 -12.70 3.48 -17.26
CA TRP A 192 -13.36 3.28 -15.96
C TRP A 192 -12.56 2.45 -14.96
N SER A 193 -11.71 1.54 -15.44
CA SER A 193 -10.90 0.64 -14.61
C SER A 193 -9.42 1.04 -14.54
N VAL A 194 -8.99 2.07 -15.27
CA VAL A 194 -7.58 2.46 -15.37
C VAL A 194 -7.09 2.99 -14.02
N ARG A 195 -5.96 2.44 -13.54
CA ARG A 195 -5.41 2.77 -12.23
C ARG A 195 -4.18 3.67 -12.30
N MET A 196 -4.17 4.69 -11.47
CA MET A 196 -2.98 5.48 -11.15
C MET A 196 -2.63 5.21 -9.68
N ASN A 197 -1.52 4.49 -9.43
CA ASN A 197 -1.12 4.04 -8.10
C ASN A 197 -2.25 3.28 -7.35
N PHE A 198 -2.86 3.91 -6.35
CA PHE A 198 -3.92 3.34 -5.51
C PHE A 198 -5.33 3.86 -5.84
N GLN A 199 -5.47 4.72 -6.86
CA GLN A 199 -6.74 5.34 -7.26
C GLN A 199 -7.08 5.06 -8.72
N TYR A 200 -8.31 5.40 -9.12
CA TYR A 200 -8.71 5.35 -10.51
C TYR A 200 -8.39 6.67 -11.19
N ALA A 201 -7.77 6.60 -12.37
CA ALA A 201 -7.39 7.78 -13.13
C ALA A 201 -8.61 8.66 -13.49
N ILE A 202 -9.78 8.04 -13.69
CA ILE A 202 -11.03 8.74 -14.00
C ILE A 202 -11.53 9.63 -12.85
N ASP A 203 -11.25 9.27 -11.59
CA ASP A 203 -11.68 10.05 -10.43
C ASP A 203 -10.93 11.40 -10.40
N ILE A 204 -9.64 11.38 -10.71
CA ILE A 204 -8.79 12.58 -10.87
C ILE A 204 -9.29 13.43 -12.05
N LEU A 205 -9.55 12.81 -13.21
CA LEU A 205 -10.06 13.52 -14.38
C LEU A 205 -11.46 14.12 -14.17
N CYS A 206 -12.22 13.65 -13.18
CA CYS A 206 -13.58 14.07 -12.91
C CYS A 206 -13.70 15.08 -11.75
N GLY A 207 -12.58 15.40 -11.08
CA GLY A 207 -12.57 16.22 -9.87
C GLY A 207 -13.46 15.65 -8.76
N SER A 208 -13.64 14.33 -8.71
CA SER A 208 -14.60 13.67 -7.82
C SER A 208 -14.07 12.35 -7.33
N THR A 209 -14.39 12.02 -6.09
CA THR A 209 -14.07 10.73 -5.50
C THR A 209 -15.29 9.85 -5.31
N ASN A 210 -15.06 8.58 -5.01
CA ASN A 210 -16.08 7.53 -4.81
C ASN A 210 -16.82 7.07 -6.07
N ARG A 211 -16.18 7.10 -7.26
CA ARG A 211 -16.78 6.60 -8.51
C ARG A 211 -18.06 7.34 -8.92
N ILE A 212 -18.31 8.53 -8.39
CA ILE A 212 -19.45 9.40 -8.77
C ILE A 212 -19.00 10.27 -9.95
N CYS A 213 -18.77 9.61 -11.08
CA CYS A 213 -18.41 10.26 -12.32
C CYS A 213 -19.27 9.73 -13.48
N ASP A 214 -20.00 10.64 -14.12
CA ASP A 214 -20.73 10.39 -15.35
C ASP A 214 -20.14 11.26 -16.47
N HIS A 215 -20.41 10.93 -17.73
CA HIS A 215 -19.93 11.67 -18.91
C HIS A 215 -20.20 13.16 -18.82
N LYS A 216 -21.40 13.56 -18.39
CA LYS A 216 -21.71 14.99 -18.24
C LYS A 216 -20.79 15.68 -17.22
N LYS A 217 -20.54 15.04 -16.08
CA LYS A 217 -19.71 15.61 -15.02
C LYS A 217 -18.24 15.66 -15.42
N LEU A 218 -17.74 14.59 -16.04
CA LEU A 218 -16.36 14.49 -16.51
C LEU A 218 -16.02 15.61 -17.51
N PHE A 219 -16.81 15.72 -18.58
CA PHE A 219 -16.55 16.71 -19.63
C PHE A 219 -16.79 18.13 -19.13
N LYS A 220 -17.74 18.35 -18.21
CA LYS A 220 -17.90 19.66 -17.56
C LYS A 220 -16.65 20.03 -16.75
N TYR A 221 -16.07 19.09 -16.01
CA TYR A 221 -14.83 19.32 -15.26
C TYR A 221 -13.63 19.60 -16.18
N ILE A 222 -13.47 18.83 -17.25
CA ILE A 222 -12.41 19.03 -18.25
C ILE A 222 -12.58 20.39 -18.97
N GLY A 223 -13.82 20.78 -19.28
CA GLY A 223 -14.10 21.96 -20.10
C GLY A 223 -14.20 23.28 -19.35
N ALA A 224 -14.67 23.30 -18.09
CA ALA A 224 -15.04 24.55 -17.43
C ALA A 224 -14.65 24.66 -15.95
N ASP A 225 -14.64 23.54 -15.20
CA ASP A 225 -14.59 23.58 -13.73
C ASP A 225 -13.18 23.34 -13.15
N ASN A 226 -12.17 23.03 -13.96
CA ASN A 226 -10.80 22.84 -13.48
C ASN A 226 -9.96 24.13 -13.60
N THR A 227 -8.91 24.24 -12.77
CA THR A 227 -8.01 25.41 -12.71
C THR A 227 -6.95 25.44 -13.80
N GLN A 228 -6.84 24.37 -14.60
CA GLN A 228 -5.79 24.18 -15.60
C GLN A 228 -6.27 24.50 -17.03
N THR A 229 -7.59 24.61 -17.24
CA THR A 229 -8.20 24.84 -18.55
C THR A 229 -8.16 26.33 -18.91
N VAL A 230 -7.30 26.66 -19.88
CA VAL A 230 -7.11 28.02 -20.40
C VAL A 230 -8.28 28.47 -21.29
N LEU A 231 -8.85 27.57 -22.08
CA LEU A 231 -9.99 27.81 -22.97
C LEU A 231 -11.24 27.11 -22.41
N LYS A 232 -12.29 27.88 -22.08
CA LYS A 232 -13.52 27.28 -21.54
C LYS A 232 -14.32 26.59 -22.65
N ILE A 233 -14.67 25.33 -22.43
CA ILE A 233 -15.41 24.49 -23.38
C ILE A 233 -16.76 24.11 -22.77
N ASP A 234 -17.83 24.47 -23.46
CA ASP A 234 -19.20 24.09 -23.17
C ASP A 234 -19.55 22.84 -23.99
N PHE A 235 -19.49 21.66 -23.37
CA PHE A 235 -19.79 20.39 -24.02
C PHE A 235 -21.31 20.12 -24.07
N VAL A 236 -21.85 19.97 -25.27
CA VAL A 236 -23.27 19.62 -25.51
C VAL A 236 -23.34 18.21 -26.06
N PHE A 237 -24.09 17.33 -25.40
CA PHE A 237 -24.24 15.94 -25.80
C PHE A 237 -25.44 15.75 -26.71
N VAL A 238 -25.22 15.17 -27.89
CA VAL A 238 -26.23 14.96 -28.93
C VAL A 238 -26.20 13.52 -29.44
N ASN A 239 -27.32 13.03 -29.99
CA ASN A 239 -27.40 11.67 -30.56
C ASN A 239 -27.15 11.62 -32.08
N GLY A 240 -26.86 12.76 -32.71
CA GLY A 240 -26.65 12.90 -34.14
C GLY A 240 -26.62 14.37 -34.54
N THR A 241 -27.03 14.69 -35.77
CA THR A 241 -27.21 16.07 -36.22
C THR A 241 -28.21 16.80 -35.34
N TYR A 242 -27.82 17.97 -34.82
CA TYR A 242 -28.58 18.75 -33.86
C TYR A 242 -28.75 20.19 -34.35
N TYR A 243 -29.95 20.73 -34.21
CA TYR A 243 -30.26 22.13 -34.51
C TYR A 243 -30.20 22.94 -33.23
N ASP A 244 -29.21 23.84 -33.12
CA ASP A 244 -29.11 24.76 -31.99
C ASP A 244 -29.98 26.00 -32.24
N GLN A 245 -30.96 26.21 -31.36
CA GLN A 245 -31.90 27.32 -31.45
C GLN A 245 -31.26 28.66 -31.08
N GLU A 246 -30.27 28.68 -30.18
CA GLU A 246 -29.56 29.90 -29.77
C GLU A 246 -28.66 30.42 -30.89
N LEU A 247 -28.01 29.50 -31.61
CA LEU A 247 -27.08 29.81 -32.71
C LEU A 247 -27.75 29.78 -34.10
N ASN A 248 -29.02 29.37 -34.18
CA ASN A 248 -29.82 29.25 -35.40
C ASN A 248 -29.07 28.46 -36.51
N ARG A 249 -28.40 27.37 -36.12
CA ARG A 249 -27.50 26.59 -36.99
C ARG A 249 -27.56 25.10 -36.66
N THR A 250 -27.41 24.27 -37.69
CA THR A 250 -27.27 22.81 -37.54
C THR A 250 -25.82 22.43 -37.33
N PHE A 251 -25.56 21.61 -36.32
CA PHE A 251 -24.26 21.02 -36.00
C PHE A 251 -24.32 19.51 -36.20
N GLN A 252 -23.24 18.96 -36.75
CA GLN A 252 -23.02 17.54 -36.96
C GLN A 252 -21.78 17.10 -36.17
N PRO A 253 -21.94 16.29 -35.10
CA PRO A 253 -20.82 15.83 -34.30
C PRO A 253 -19.87 14.95 -35.13
N SER A 254 -18.58 14.93 -34.76
CA SER A 254 -17.58 14.07 -35.41
C SER A 254 -17.99 12.59 -35.29
N LEU A 255 -17.83 11.82 -36.36
CA LEU A 255 -18.30 10.43 -36.51
C LEU A 255 -17.23 9.37 -36.17
N GLY A 256 -16.27 9.68 -35.30
CA GLY A 256 -15.21 8.76 -34.87
C GLY A 256 -15.71 7.60 -34.00
N SER A 257 -15.22 6.38 -34.25
CA SER A 257 -15.44 5.23 -33.36
C SER A 257 -14.39 5.22 -32.25
N MET A 258 -14.82 5.04 -31.00
CA MET A 258 -13.93 4.88 -29.85
C MET A 258 -13.46 3.42 -29.72
N PHE A 259 -12.24 3.22 -29.24
CA PHE A 259 -11.70 1.90 -28.93
C PHE A 259 -12.20 1.39 -27.59
N SER A 260 -12.74 0.17 -27.53
CA SER A 260 -13.06 -0.47 -26.27
C SER A 260 -11.78 -0.97 -25.56
N CYS A 261 -11.81 -1.12 -24.23
CA CYS A 261 -10.61 -1.48 -23.46
C CYS A 261 -10.09 -2.92 -23.70
N ASP A 262 -10.95 -3.77 -24.26
CA ASP A 262 -10.64 -5.14 -24.65
C ASP A 262 -10.05 -5.26 -26.06
N GLN A 263 -10.03 -4.16 -26.83
CA GLN A 263 -9.56 -4.12 -28.20
C GLN A 263 -8.15 -3.51 -28.29
N PRO A 264 -7.31 -3.98 -29.23
CA PRO A 264 -6.05 -3.32 -29.54
C PRO A 264 -6.32 -1.99 -30.27
N VAL A 265 -5.45 -1.01 -30.06
CA VAL A 265 -5.50 0.25 -30.80
C VAL A 265 -4.61 0.11 -32.02
N ILE A 266 -5.21 0.17 -33.21
CA ILE A 266 -4.51 0.06 -34.50
C ILE A 266 -4.81 1.33 -35.29
N LEU A 267 -3.78 2.12 -35.54
CA LEU A 267 -3.78 3.39 -36.26
C LEU A 267 -2.67 3.34 -37.35
N PRO A 268 -2.74 4.19 -38.38
CA PRO A 268 -1.86 4.17 -39.56
C PRO A 268 -0.37 3.92 -39.28
N HIS A 269 0.16 4.50 -38.18
CA HIS A 269 1.57 4.37 -37.76
C HIS A 269 1.77 3.79 -36.36
N ILE A 270 0.69 3.41 -35.67
CA ILE A 270 0.73 3.02 -34.25
C ILE A 270 -0.12 1.77 -34.02
N SER A 271 0.50 0.73 -33.49
CA SER A 271 -0.20 -0.45 -32.99
C SER A 271 0.12 -0.65 -31.52
N ARG A 272 -0.90 -0.62 -30.66
CA ARG A 272 -0.80 -0.88 -29.23
C ARG A 272 -1.68 -2.06 -28.84
N GLN A 273 -1.17 -2.85 -27.91
CA GLN A 273 -1.91 -3.97 -27.35
C GLN A 273 -3.14 -3.48 -26.56
N LYS A 274 -4.13 -4.36 -26.42
CA LYS A 274 -5.29 -4.16 -25.54
C LYS A 274 -4.88 -3.97 -24.08
N CYS A 275 -5.77 -3.40 -23.27
CA CYS A 275 -5.48 -3.10 -21.86
C CYS A 275 -5.39 -4.37 -21.00
N THR A 276 -4.70 -4.28 -19.86
CA THR A 276 -4.58 -5.40 -18.90
C THR A 276 -5.87 -5.56 -18.08
N CYS A 277 -6.11 -6.74 -17.50
CA CYS A 277 -7.27 -6.96 -16.59
C CYS A 277 -7.30 -5.98 -15.41
N MET A 278 -6.15 -5.57 -14.89
CA MET A 278 -6.07 -4.60 -13.80
C MET A 278 -6.63 -3.22 -14.18
N ASP A 279 -6.48 -2.84 -15.45
CA ASP A 279 -6.89 -1.55 -16.00
C ASP A 279 -8.18 -1.64 -16.85
N CYS A 280 -8.69 -2.84 -17.11
CA CYS A 280 -9.90 -3.12 -17.90
C CYS A 280 -10.58 -4.39 -17.38
N ASN A 281 -11.71 -4.25 -16.67
CA ASN A 281 -12.43 -5.39 -16.09
C ASN A 281 -12.95 -6.38 -17.14
N ALA A 282 -13.24 -5.93 -18.36
CA ALA A 282 -13.66 -6.79 -19.46
C ALA A 282 -12.60 -7.83 -19.86
N MET A 283 -11.32 -7.56 -19.55
CA MET A 283 -10.21 -8.47 -19.81
C MET A 283 -9.96 -9.49 -18.70
N CYS A 284 -10.62 -9.34 -17.55
CA CYS A 284 -10.41 -10.26 -16.45
C CYS A 284 -11.04 -11.62 -16.74
N PRO A 285 -10.32 -12.73 -16.46
CA PRO A 285 -10.93 -14.04 -16.52
C PRO A 285 -12.07 -14.05 -15.50
N LYS A 286 -13.27 -14.39 -15.94
CA LYS A 286 -14.38 -14.63 -15.02
C LYS A 286 -13.99 -15.85 -14.20
N LEU A 287 -13.61 -15.61 -12.94
CA LEU A 287 -13.41 -16.69 -11.99
C LEU A 287 -14.75 -17.41 -11.88
N ASN A 288 -14.82 -18.63 -12.38
CA ASN A 288 -15.85 -19.55 -11.92
C ASN A 288 -15.73 -19.52 -10.41
N LYS A 289 -16.81 -19.18 -9.69
CA LYS A 289 -16.85 -19.36 -8.23
C LYS A 289 -16.45 -20.82 -8.01
N ILE A 290 -15.19 -21.04 -7.68
CA ILE A 290 -14.70 -22.35 -7.30
C ILE A 290 -15.57 -22.65 -6.09
N GLN A 291 -16.46 -23.63 -6.26
CA GLN A 291 -17.17 -24.24 -5.17
C GLN A 291 -16.10 -24.50 -4.11
N ASN A 292 -16.24 -23.88 -2.95
CA ASN A 292 -15.37 -24.08 -1.78
C ASN A 292 -15.45 -25.53 -1.24
N GLU A 293 -15.73 -26.51 -2.09
CA GLU A 293 -15.91 -27.91 -1.76
C GLU A 293 -14.97 -28.86 -2.53
N THR A 294 -14.27 -28.44 -3.59
CA THR A 294 -13.60 -29.42 -4.49
C THR A 294 -12.07 -29.34 -4.60
N ILE A 295 -11.35 -28.55 -3.79
CA ILE A 295 -9.86 -28.59 -3.76
C ILE A 295 -9.32 -29.60 -2.71
N ILE A 296 -10.18 -30.34 -2.00
CA ILE A 296 -9.75 -31.48 -1.19
C ILE A 296 -10.16 -32.79 -1.87
N THR A 297 -9.66 -33.08 -3.07
CA THR A 297 -9.58 -34.46 -3.57
C THR A 297 -8.84 -34.49 -4.90
N THR A 298 -7.52 -34.39 -4.89
CA THR A 298 -6.66 -35.08 -5.87
C THR A 298 -5.22 -34.95 -5.41
N ASN A 299 -4.88 -35.71 -4.38
CA ASN A 299 -3.59 -36.39 -4.29
C ASN A 299 -3.80 -37.53 -3.29
N ASN A 300 -4.07 -38.71 -3.85
CA ASN A 300 -4.26 -39.95 -3.12
C ASN A 300 -2.91 -40.40 -2.55
N SER A 301 -2.48 -39.79 -1.47
CA SER A 301 -1.61 -40.46 -0.51
C SER A 301 -2.46 -40.80 0.72
N ILE A 302 -2.43 -42.05 1.13
CA ILE A 302 -3.06 -42.52 2.38
C ILE A 302 -2.56 -41.69 3.57
N ILE A 303 -1.33 -41.15 3.47
CA ILE A 303 -0.67 -40.28 4.42
C ILE A 303 -1.39 -38.92 4.55
N ASP A 304 -1.87 -38.32 3.46
CA ASP A 304 -2.57 -37.03 3.49
C ASP A 304 -4.00 -37.17 4.03
N LYS A 305 -4.68 -38.29 3.75
CA LYS A 305 -5.96 -38.63 4.42
C LYS A 305 -5.77 -38.84 5.92
N LEU A 306 -4.66 -39.45 6.34
CA LEU A 306 -4.33 -39.63 7.76
C LEU A 306 -4.03 -38.27 8.43
N LYS A 307 -3.22 -37.41 7.79
CA LYS A 307 -2.91 -36.05 8.26
C LYS A 307 -4.15 -35.16 8.38
N PHE A 308 -5.05 -35.19 7.40
CA PHE A 308 -6.27 -34.38 7.40
C PHE A 308 -7.26 -34.85 8.49
N LYS A 309 -7.35 -36.16 8.75
CA LYS A 309 -8.20 -36.70 9.82
C LYS A 309 -7.59 -36.51 11.21
N LEU A 310 -6.27 -36.57 11.37
CA LEU A 310 -5.56 -36.18 12.60
C LEU A 310 -5.67 -34.67 12.88
N SER A 311 -5.75 -33.83 11.84
CA SER A 311 -5.87 -32.37 12.00
C SER A 311 -7.22 -31.92 12.56
N LYS A 312 -8.27 -32.77 12.52
CA LYS A 312 -9.58 -32.47 13.14
C LYS A 312 -9.61 -32.72 14.65
N PHE A 313 -8.71 -33.57 15.16
CA PHE A 313 -8.54 -33.72 16.60
C PHE A 313 -7.54 -32.67 17.09
N HIS A 314 -7.90 -31.95 18.15
CA HIS A 314 -7.01 -30.96 18.75
C HIS A 314 -5.70 -31.66 19.11
N ARG A 315 -4.53 -31.12 18.77
CA ARG A 315 -3.23 -31.78 19.03
C ARG A 315 -3.04 -32.19 20.49
N ILE A 316 -3.70 -31.46 21.40
CA ILE A 316 -3.77 -31.73 22.84
C ILE A 316 -4.55 -33.03 23.14
N THR A 317 -5.64 -33.32 22.44
CA THR A 317 -6.41 -34.56 22.67
C THR A 317 -5.63 -35.78 22.24
N ILE A 318 -4.89 -35.69 21.13
CA ILE A 318 -4.00 -36.77 20.68
C ILE A 318 -2.88 -37.01 21.69
N ALA A 319 -2.22 -35.94 22.17
CA ALA A 319 -1.17 -36.05 23.18
C ALA A 319 -1.70 -36.65 24.49
N ALA A 320 -2.90 -36.25 24.93
CA ALA A 320 -3.54 -36.79 26.13
C ALA A 320 -3.89 -38.28 25.99
N ILE A 321 -4.41 -38.70 24.82
CA ILE A 321 -4.70 -40.12 24.55
C ILE A 321 -3.42 -40.95 24.57
N ILE A 322 -2.34 -40.47 23.95
CA ILE A 322 -1.04 -41.17 23.94
C ILE A 322 -0.50 -41.31 25.36
N LEU A 323 -0.52 -40.23 26.15
CA LEU A 323 -0.04 -40.25 27.53
C LEU A 323 -0.88 -41.19 28.41
N TYR A 324 -2.20 -41.23 28.21
CA TYR A 324 -3.09 -42.15 28.90
C TYR A 324 -2.84 -43.61 28.52
N ILE A 325 -2.61 -43.91 27.24
CA ILE A 325 -2.26 -45.28 26.79
C ILE A 325 -0.95 -45.74 27.44
N ILE A 326 0.07 -44.87 27.47
CA ILE A 326 1.35 -45.19 28.14
C ILE A 326 1.11 -45.47 29.62
N PHE A 327 0.32 -44.64 30.30
CA PHE A 327 -0.02 -44.85 31.72
C PHE A 327 -0.72 -46.20 31.95
N VAL A 328 -1.72 -46.54 31.13
CA VAL A 328 -2.46 -47.82 31.26
C VAL A 328 -1.54 -49.01 31.02
N ILE A 329 -0.64 -48.94 30.03
CA ILE A 329 0.33 -50.01 29.76
C ILE A 329 1.26 -50.21 30.96
N VAL A 330 1.84 -49.12 31.50
CA VAL A 330 2.72 -49.19 32.68
C VAL A 330 1.95 -49.72 33.89
N PHE A 331 0.72 -49.27 34.11
CA PHE A 331 -0.13 -49.73 35.20
C PHE A 331 -0.44 -51.22 35.09
N ILE A 332 -0.81 -51.71 33.90
CA ILE A 332 -1.06 -53.15 33.68
C ILE A 332 0.22 -53.95 33.89
N ILE A 333 1.36 -53.51 33.36
CA ILE A 333 2.66 -54.19 33.55
C ILE A 333 3.00 -54.29 35.04
N LEU A 334 2.89 -53.20 35.79
CA LEU A 334 3.16 -53.20 37.23
C LEU A 334 2.22 -54.12 38.01
N ASN A 335 0.92 -54.12 37.68
CA ASN A 335 -0.04 -55.01 38.33
C ASN A 335 0.18 -56.48 37.95
N VAL A 336 0.54 -56.78 36.71
CA VAL A 336 0.90 -58.14 36.28
C VAL A 336 2.18 -58.60 36.98
N LEU A 337 3.20 -57.75 37.08
CA LEU A 337 4.43 -58.05 37.83
C LEU A 337 4.13 -58.30 39.30
N MET A 338 3.31 -57.46 39.94
CA MET A 338 2.88 -57.64 41.33
C MET A 338 2.04 -58.91 41.52
N CYS A 339 1.15 -59.23 40.59
CA CYS A 339 0.33 -60.45 40.63
C CYS A 339 1.18 -61.71 40.44
N VAL A 340 2.09 -61.72 39.47
CA VAL A 340 3.05 -62.82 39.26
C VAL A 340 3.95 -62.99 40.48
N TRP A 341 4.40 -61.88 41.09
CA TRP A 341 5.18 -61.91 42.32
C TRP A 341 4.37 -62.50 43.49
N ASN A 342 3.13 -62.05 43.68
CA ASN A 342 2.25 -62.54 44.74
C ASN A 342 1.85 -64.01 44.55
N VAL A 343 1.54 -64.46 43.32
CA VAL A 343 1.26 -65.87 43.03
C VAL A 343 2.50 -66.75 43.23
N LYS A 344 3.69 -66.26 42.84
CA LYS A 344 4.96 -66.96 43.09
C LYS A 344 5.28 -67.03 44.58
N ASN A 345 4.96 -65.99 45.35
CA ASN A 345 5.15 -65.97 46.80
C ASN A 345 4.13 -66.87 47.52
N ASN A 346 2.86 -66.83 47.12
CA ASN A 346 1.81 -67.71 47.66
C ASN A 346 2.03 -69.19 47.31
N ARG A 347 2.58 -69.52 46.13
CA ARG A 347 2.99 -70.90 45.82
C ARG A 347 4.14 -71.38 46.72
N LYS A 348 5.10 -70.50 47.05
CA LYS A 348 6.16 -70.79 48.03
C LYS A 348 5.59 -71.02 49.44
N ASN A 349 4.63 -70.19 49.87
CA ASN A 349 4.00 -70.33 51.18
C ASN A 349 3.11 -71.58 51.25
N TYR A 350 2.45 -71.98 50.16
CA TYR A 350 1.66 -73.21 50.10
C TYR A 350 2.51 -74.50 50.11
N SER A 351 3.73 -74.48 49.55
CA SER A 351 4.66 -75.60 49.71
C SER A 351 5.18 -75.75 51.16
N ILE A 352 5.35 -74.64 51.89
CA ILE A 352 5.83 -74.66 53.29
C ILE A 352 4.72 -75.08 54.26
N THR A 353 3.46 -74.71 54.02
CA THR A 353 2.33 -75.15 54.84
C THR A 353 1.99 -76.62 54.64
N ASN A 354 2.17 -77.16 53.43
CA ASN A 354 1.98 -78.60 53.19
C ASN A 354 3.02 -79.45 53.95
N ASP A 355 4.29 -79.05 53.98
CA ASP A 355 5.31 -79.74 54.80
C ASP A 355 5.01 -79.65 56.31
N LYS A 356 4.56 -78.50 56.82
CA LYS A 356 4.15 -78.36 58.24
C LYS A 356 2.87 -79.15 58.57
N SER A 357 1.95 -79.33 57.61
CA SER A 357 0.72 -80.09 57.81
C SER A 357 0.93 -81.61 57.86
N ILE A 358 1.98 -82.12 57.20
CA ILE A 358 2.38 -83.53 57.25
C ILE A 358 3.03 -83.83 58.61
N ILE A 359 3.88 -82.94 59.12
CA ILE A 359 4.54 -83.09 60.43
C ILE A 359 3.54 -83.00 61.61
N ASN A 360 2.54 -82.11 61.51
CA ASN A 360 1.57 -81.93 62.61
C ASN A 360 0.49 -83.03 62.67
N LYS A 361 0.26 -83.80 61.59
CA LYS A 361 -0.62 -84.98 61.63
C LYS A 361 0.03 -86.20 62.29
N GLU A 362 1.36 -86.27 62.38
CA GLU A 362 2.04 -87.32 63.15
C GLU A 362 2.11 -87.01 64.66
N LYS A 363 2.03 -85.75 65.08
CA LYS A 363 2.15 -85.36 66.50
C LYS A 363 0.85 -85.35 67.31
N LEU A 364 -0.33 -85.40 66.68
CA LEU A 364 -1.64 -85.33 67.38
C LEU A 364 -2.24 -86.71 67.74
N ASN A 365 -1.47 -87.80 67.67
CA ASN A 365 -1.89 -89.11 68.20
C ASN A 365 -1.26 -89.46 69.56
N ASN A 366 -0.34 -88.64 70.07
CA ASN A 366 0.29 -88.86 71.36
C ASN A 366 0.06 -87.63 72.24
N SER A 367 -0.60 -87.83 73.39
CA SER A 367 -0.71 -86.95 74.58
C SER A 367 -2.11 -86.38 74.83
N ILE A 368 -2.98 -87.21 75.42
CA ILE A 368 -4.07 -86.78 76.31
C ILE A 368 -3.53 -86.93 77.73
N GLU A 369 -3.48 -85.84 78.53
CA GLU A 369 -3.94 -85.82 79.94
C GLU A 369 -3.66 -84.47 80.67
N HIS A 370 -4.73 -83.99 81.31
CA HIS A 370 -4.83 -83.29 82.60
C HIS A 370 -4.24 -81.88 82.87
N HIS A 371 -5.20 -80.95 83.03
CA HIS A 371 -5.55 -80.21 84.26
C HIS A 371 -5.14 -78.73 84.50
N HIS A 372 -6.21 -77.96 84.79
CA HIS A 372 -6.41 -76.86 85.75
C HIS A 372 -6.27 -75.37 85.35
N ILE A 373 -7.31 -74.64 85.78
CA ILE A 373 -7.72 -73.22 85.69
C ILE A 373 -7.22 -72.52 86.98
N PRO A 374 -6.82 -71.22 87.08
CA PRO A 374 -7.75 -70.07 86.95
C PRO A 374 -7.23 -68.67 86.51
N LEU A 375 -8.22 -67.79 86.35
CA LEU A 375 -8.26 -66.35 86.07
C LEU A 375 -7.28 -65.45 86.84
N SER A 376 -6.81 -64.38 86.19
CA SER A 376 -6.88 -62.97 86.67
C SER A 376 -6.40 -61.97 85.59
N VAL A 377 -7.20 -60.94 85.28
CA VAL A 377 -6.94 -59.50 85.44
C VAL A 377 -5.77 -58.94 84.60
N HIS A 378 -6.12 -58.11 83.61
CA HIS A 378 -5.21 -57.30 82.79
C HIS A 378 -5.10 -55.90 83.41
N ASP A 379 -3.89 -55.49 83.79
CA ASP A 379 -3.45 -54.09 83.84
C ASP A 379 -2.00 -54.03 83.30
N ASP A 380 -1.81 -53.06 82.42
CA ASP A 380 -0.64 -52.22 82.11
C ASP A 380 0.73 -52.76 81.61
N GLU A 381 1.10 -52.15 80.47
CA GLU A 381 2.40 -51.57 80.08
C GLU A 381 3.65 -52.42 79.70
N GLU A 382 4.29 -51.90 78.64
CA GLU A 382 5.66 -52.08 78.15
C GLU A 382 6.10 -53.45 77.59
N SER A 383 6.38 -53.48 76.29
CA SER A 383 7.78 -53.46 75.78
C SER A 383 7.85 -53.96 74.33
N GLU A 384 8.44 -53.12 73.48
CA GLU A 384 9.00 -53.56 72.21
C GLU A 384 10.12 -54.58 72.50
N THR A 385 10.05 -55.76 71.88
CA THR A 385 11.19 -56.44 71.26
C THR A 385 10.80 -57.78 70.65
N SER A 386 11.47 -58.10 69.54
CA SER A 386 11.55 -59.35 68.77
C SER A 386 10.77 -59.31 67.45
N PHE A 387 11.45 -58.95 66.36
CA PHE A 387 12.16 -59.87 65.45
C PHE A 387 11.22 -60.87 64.78
N ASP A 388 10.52 -60.40 63.74
CA ASP A 388 10.05 -61.26 62.65
C ASP A 388 10.84 -60.92 61.38
N ASP A 389 11.91 -61.70 61.21
CA ASP A 389 12.76 -61.75 60.04
C ASP A 389 12.16 -62.81 59.10
N GLU A 390 11.16 -62.46 58.27
CA GLU A 390 10.74 -63.37 57.20
C GLU A 390 10.25 -62.62 55.94
N GLN A 391 11.03 -62.83 54.86
CA GLN A 391 10.69 -62.66 53.44
C GLN A 391 11.03 -61.33 52.73
N ASN A 392 12.24 -60.81 52.95
CA ASN A 392 12.85 -59.78 52.11
C ASN A 392 13.11 -60.30 50.68
N GLY A 393 12.52 -59.66 49.68
CA GLY A 393 12.80 -59.90 48.26
C GLY A 393 14.27 -59.62 47.93
N ILE A 394 14.76 -60.11 46.79
CA ILE A 394 16.11 -59.77 46.29
C ILE A 394 16.29 -58.25 46.23
N LEU A 395 15.21 -57.52 45.94
CA LEU A 395 15.16 -56.06 45.94
C LEU A 395 15.33 -55.46 47.34
N ASP A 396 14.71 -56.03 48.37
CA ASP A 396 14.84 -55.57 49.76
C ASP A 396 16.23 -55.85 50.31
N ARG A 397 16.84 -57.00 49.97
CA ARG A 397 18.26 -57.27 50.28
C ARG A 397 19.21 -56.30 49.57
N PHE A 398 18.90 -55.92 48.33
CA PHE A 398 19.67 -54.90 47.62
C PHE A 398 19.47 -53.51 48.23
N GLY A 399 18.25 -53.16 48.61
CA GLY A 399 17.90 -51.92 49.32
C GLY A 399 18.65 -51.79 50.63
N VAL A 400 18.58 -52.81 51.49
CA VAL A 400 19.33 -52.87 52.76
C VAL A 400 20.84 -52.74 52.51
N LYS A 401 21.38 -53.38 51.48
CA LYS A 401 22.81 -53.30 51.16
C LYS A 401 23.22 -51.92 50.63
N ILE A 402 22.35 -51.25 49.87
CA ILE A 402 22.54 -49.87 49.43
C ILE A 402 22.45 -48.93 50.62
N ASP A 403 21.45 -49.08 51.48
CA ASP A 403 21.25 -48.26 52.67
C ASP A 403 22.42 -48.40 53.64
N GLU A 404 22.87 -49.63 53.90
CA GLU A 404 24.09 -49.86 54.70
C GLU A 404 25.33 -49.25 54.05
N SER A 405 25.46 -49.32 52.73
CA SER A 405 26.61 -48.76 52.02
C SER A 405 26.60 -47.24 52.06
N LEU A 406 25.45 -46.62 51.81
CA LEU A 406 25.25 -45.18 51.92
C LEU A 406 25.48 -44.71 53.36
N HIS A 407 24.95 -45.45 54.35
CA HIS A 407 25.15 -45.15 55.77
C HIS A 407 26.64 -45.19 56.14
N LYS A 408 27.37 -46.23 55.69
CA LYS A 408 28.83 -46.33 55.92
C LYS A 408 29.60 -45.20 55.22
N ILE A 409 29.26 -44.88 53.97
CA ILE A 409 29.91 -43.83 53.19
C ILE A 409 29.66 -42.44 53.77
N PHE A 410 28.40 -42.08 54.03
CA PHE A 410 28.05 -40.77 54.60
C PHE A 410 28.55 -40.61 56.04
N THR A 411 28.55 -41.68 56.84
CA THR A 411 29.17 -41.65 58.17
C THR A 411 30.68 -41.46 58.05
N ALA A 412 31.36 -42.10 57.10
CA ALA A 412 32.79 -41.90 56.88
C ALA A 412 33.11 -40.47 56.42
N ILE A 413 32.35 -39.92 55.47
CA ILE A 413 32.49 -38.54 54.99
C ILE A 413 32.18 -37.54 56.10
N GLY A 414 31.07 -37.72 56.82
CA GLY A 414 30.67 -36.85 57.93
C GLY A 414 31.70 -36.88 59.06
N ARG A 415 32.23 -38.06 59.39
CA ARG A 415 33.32 -38.22 60.35
C ARG A 415 34.59 -37.51 59.87
N PHE A 416 34.96 -37.65 58.61
CA PHE A 416 36.10 -36.92 58.02
C PHE A 416 35.90 -35.41 58.09
N CYS A 417 34.71 -34.90 57.75
CA CYS A 417 34.37 -33.47 57.84
C CYS A 417 34.42 -32.92 59.26
N ALA A 418 33.93 -33.69 60.26
CA ALA A 418 33.89 -33.27 61.65
C ALA A 418 35.27 -33.29 62.33
N TYR A 419 36.10 -34.29 62.06
CA TYR A 419 37.45 -34.40 62.65
C TYR A 419 38.48 -33.48 61.98
N ASN A 420 38.29 -33.14 60.69
CA ASN A 420 39.26 -32.36 59.89
C ASN A 420 38.64 -31.12 59.23
N PRO A 421 38.09 -30.15 60.00
CA PRO A 421 37.37 -28.99 59.44
C PRO A 421 38.23 -28.10 58.54
N LYS A 422 39.56 -28.03 58.77
CA LYS A 422 40.48 -27.23 57.94
C LYS A 422 40.62 -27.80 56.53
N TYR A 423 40.68 -29.13 56.41
CA TYR A 423 40.85 -29.83 55.13
C TYR A 423 39.54 -29.94 54.34
N THR A 424 38.40 -29.60 54.93
CA THR A 424 37.10 -29.53 54.25
C THR A 424 36.68 -28.11 53.92
N LEU A 425 36.88 -27.14 54.81
CA LEU A 425 36.48 -25.74 54.58
C LEU A 425 37.37 -25.00 53.59
N ILE A 426 38.70 -25.18 53.66
CA ILE A 426 39.63 -24.45 52.78
C ILE A 426 39.35 -24.76 51.30
N PRO A 427 39.27 -26.04 50.86
CA PRO A 427 38.99 -26.35 49.47
C PRO A 427 37.62 -25.85 49.01
N VAL A 428 36.59 -25.97 49.85
CA VAL A 428 35.23 -25.50 49.52
C VAL A 428 35.20 -23.99 49.32
N ILE A 429 35.84 -23.23 50.22
CA ILE A 429 35.94 -21.76 50.09
C ILE A 429 36.76 -21.38 48.85
N THR A 430 37.87 -22.07 48.58
CA THR A 430 38.68 -21.82 47.38
C THR A 430 37.88 -22.09 46.11
N ILE A 431 37.15 -23.21 46.03
CA ILE A 431 36.28 -23.55 44.89
C ILE A 431 35.18 -22.49 44.72
N LEU A 432 34.52 -22.08 45.79
CA LEU A 432 33.51 -21.03 45.75
C LEU A 432 34.09 -19.71 45.24
N PHE A 433 35.28 -19.32 45.68
CA PHE A 433 35.93 -18.09 45.23
C PHE A 433 36.27 -18.14 43.73
N VAL A 434 36.76 -19.28 43.23
CA VAL A 434 37.05 -19.50 41.81
C VAL A 434 35.77 -19.46 40.97
N LEU A 435 34.68 -20.08 41.44
CA LEU A 435 33.38 -20.06 40.74
C LEU A 435 32.77 -18.65 40.73
N CYS A 436 32.82 -17.93 41.86
CA CYS A 436 32.31 -16.56 41.96
C CYS A 436 33.15 -15.55 41.15
N TYR A 437 34.44 -15.81 40.93
CA TYR A 437 35.28 -14.96 40.08
C TYR A 437 34.74 -14.90 38.64
N GLY A 438 34.08 -15.96 38.16
CA GLY A 438 33.42 -15.99 36.85
C GLY A 438 32.32 -14.95 36.66
N SER A 439 31.68 -14.50 37.75
CA SER A 439 30.62 -13.47 37.70
C SER A 439 31.12 -12.12 37.19
N ARG A 440 32.44 -11.85 37.21
CA ARG A 440 33.02 -10.63 36.62
C ARG A 440 32.83 -10.55 35.10
N TYR A 441 32.71 -11.68 34.43
CA TYR A 441 32.54 -11.76 32.96
C TYR A 441 31.07 -11.90 32.55
N TYR A 442 30.12 -11.75 33.48
CA TYR A 442 28.70 -11.82 33.18
C TYR A 442 28.25 -10.59 32.38
N THR A 443 27.78 -10.83 31.15
CA THR A 443 27.19 -9.81 30.27
C THR A 443 25.68 -10.03 30.16
N VAL A 444 24.90 -8.98 30.39
CA VAL A 444 23.43 -9.04 30.24
C VAL A 444 23.04 -8.69 28.82
N THR A 445 22.39 -9.61 28.12
CA THR A 445 21.74 -9.33 26.83
C THR A 445 20.44 -8.57 27.08
N THR A 446 20.37 -7.31 26.61
CA THR A 446 19.18 -6.45 26.77
C THR A 446 18.36 -6.31 25.50
N ASP A 447 18.89 -6.72 24.34
CA ASP A 447 18.18 -6.66 23.07
C ASP A 447 17.05 -7.72 23.05
N PRO A 448 15.78 -7.31 22.94
CA PRO A 448 14.67 -8.25 22.87
C PRO A 448 14.78 -9.20 21.68
N VAL A 449 15.35 -8.80 20.55
CA VAL A 449 15.46 -9.68 19.38
C VAL A 449 16.40 -10.86 19.71
N ASP A 450 17.49 -10.62 20.43
CA ASP A 450 18.39 -11.69 20.89
C ASP A 450 17.79 -12.57 21.98
N LEU A 451 16.93 -12.01 22.83
CA LEU A 451 16.23 -12.77 23.87
C LEU A 451 15.14 -13.69 23.29
N TRP A 452 14.39 -13.23 22.29
CA TRP A 452 13.18 -13.90 21.81
C TRP A 452 13.37 -14.68 20.51
N VAL A 453 14.46 -14.44 19.77
CA VAL A 453 14.65 -15.03 18.44
C VAL A 453 15.96 -15.81 18.38
N ALA A 454 15.86 -17.12 18.15
CA ALA A 454 17.03 -17.96 17.97
C ALA A 454 17.91 -17.48 16.80
N HIS A 455 19.23 -17.48 16.98
CA HIS A 455 20.19 -16.96 16.01
C HIS A 455 20.07 -17.61 14.61
N ASN A 456 19.81 -18.92 14.56
CA ASN A 456 19.69 -19.67 13.30
C ASN A 456 18.25 -19.81 12.78
N SER A 457 17.31 -19.01 13.30
CA SER A 457 15.94 -19.03 12.81
C SER A 457 15.84 -18.40 11.42
N ARG A 458 14.91 -18.91 10.60
CA ARG A 458 14.62 -18.35 9.27
C ARG A 458 14.29 -16.85 9.33
N ALA A 459 13.48 -16.44 10.30
CA ALA A 459 13.10 -15.04 10.47
C ALA A 459 14.31 -14.12 10.70
N ARG A 460 15.33 -14.59 11.43
CA ARG A 460 16.57 -13.84 11.67
C ARG A 460 17.45 -13.77 10.42
N GLN A 461 17.49 -14.82 9.61
CA GLN A 461 18.18 -14.82 8.32
C GLN A 461 17.50 -13.88 7.31
N GLU A 462 16.18 -13.90 7.24
CA GLU A 462 15.39 -13.00 6.38
C GLU A 462 15.56 -11.53 6.81
N LYS A 463 15.58 -11.26 8.13
CA LYS A 463 15.87 -9.93 8.66
C LYS A 463 17.29 -9.48 8.28
N ALA A 464 18.30 -10.32 8.48
CA ALA A 464 19.69 -10.00 8.15
C ALA A 464 19.85 -9.70 6.65
N TYR A 465 19.20 -10.49 5.80
CA TYR A 465 19.18 -10.24 4.35
C TYR A 465 18.50 -8.92 4.01
N PHE A 466 17.37 -8.59 4.64
CA PHE A 466 16.68 -7.32 4.43
C PHE A 466 17.54 -6.13 4.87
N ASP A 467 18.11 -6.19 6.09
CA ASP A 467 18.93 -5.11 6.64
C ASP A 467 20.18 -4.85 5.78
N GLU A 468 20.77 -5.91 5.19
CA GLU A 468 21.92 -5.78 4.28
C GLU A 468 21.56 -5.11 2.95
N LYS A 469 20.37 -5.42 2.39
CA LYS A 469 19.97 -4.91 1.07
C LYS A 469 19.28 -3.56 1.10
N PHE A 470 18.49 -3.29 2.11
CA PHE A 470 17.63 -2.10 2.20
C PHE A 470 18.01 -1.18 3.36
N GLY A 471 18.95 -1.58 4.19
CA GLY A 471 19.19 -0.94 5.48
C GLY A 471 18.19 -1.42 6.54
N PRO A 472 18.48 -1.14 7.82
CA PRO A 472 17.58 -1.49 8.90
C PRO A 472 16.26 -0.73 8.77
N PHE A 473 15.17 -1.39 9.16
CA PHE A 473 13.86 -0.74 9.21
C PHE A 473 13.91 0.50 10.13
N TYR A 474 13.35 1.62 9.66
CA TYR A 474 13.38 2.88 10.39
C TYR A 474 12.63 2.80 11.72
N ARG A 475 13.05 3.62 12.69
CA ARG A 475 12.39 3.68 14.00
C ARG A 475 11.15 4.55 13.93
N ILE A 476 10.06 4.04 14.47
CA ILE A 476 8.76 4.70 14.45
C ILE A 476 8.46 5.28 15.84
N ALA A 477 8.15 6.57 15.89
CA ALA A 477 7.62 7.25 17.08
C ALA A 477 6.23 7.78 16.75
N HIS A 478 5.21 7.25 17.44
CA HIS A 478 3.81 7.61 17.19
C HIS A 478 3.23 8.46 18.30
N LEU A 479 2.45 9.46 17.93
CA LEU A 479 1.66 10.29 18.83
C LEU A 479 0.20 10.24 18.40
N ILE A 480 -0.68 9.76 19.29
CA ILE A 480 -2.11 9.69 19.05
C ILE A 480 -2.76 10.75 19.94
N LEU A 481 -3.29 11.80 19.33
CA LEU A 481 -3.96 12.89 20.03
C LEU A 481 -5.46 12.72 19.92
N VAL A 482 -6.16 12.79 21.05
CA VAL A 482 -7.62 12.64 21.13
C VAL A 482 -8.18 13.88 21.84
N PRO A 483 -9.16 14.59 21.26
CA PRO A 483 -9.78 15.74 21.91
C PRO A 483 -10.63 15.30 23.11
N ASN A 484 -10.67 16.13 24.15
CA ASN A 484 -11.54 15.87 25.31
C ASN A 484 -13.02 16.03 24.94
N ASN A 485 -13.34 17.00 24.08
CA ASN A 485 -14.68 17.16 23.52
C ASN A 485 -14.87 16.17 22.37
N GLN A 486 -15.92 15.35 22.44
CA GLN A 486 -16.23 14.32 21.44
C GLN A 486 -17.43 14.68 20.54
N ASN A 487 -17.91 15.92 20.63
CA ASN A 487 -19.01 16.39 19.79
C ASN A 487 -18.53 16.64 18.36
N ASN A 488 -19.33 16.19 17.39
CA ASN A 488 -19.09 16.50 15.98
C ASN A 488 -19.32 17.98 15.70
N ILE A 489 -18.61 18.49 14.70
CA ILE A 489 -18.61 19.92 14.34
C ILE A 489 -19.02 20.06 12.89
N ASP A 490 -20.02 20.90 12.62
CA ASP A 490 -20.40 21.26 11.26
C ASP A 490 -19.55 22.42 10.77
N LEU A 491 -18.61 22.13 9.86
CA LEU A 491 -17.77 23.15 9.24
C LEU A 491 -18.34 23.52 7.87
N LYS A 492 -18.26 24.81 7.54
CA LYS A 492 -18.55 25.32 6.22
C LYS A 492 -17.36 25.07 5.31
N TYR A 493 -17.57 24.42 4.19
CA TYR A 493 -16.55 24.24 3.17
C TYR A 493 -17.00 24.89 1.86
N LYS A 494 -16.05 25.44 1.11
CA LYS A 494 -16.28 25.91 -0.26
C LYS A 494 -16.16 24.73 -1.21
N THR A 495 -17.19 24.51 -2.01
CA THR A 495 -17.10 23.61 -3.16
C THR A 495 -16.21 24.23 -4.25
N PRO A 496 -15.71 23.46 -5.22
CA PRO A 496 -15.02 23.99 -6.41
C PRO A 496 -15.82 25.02 -7.21
N PHE A 497 -17.12 25.16 -6.92
CA PHE A 497 -18.06 26.10 -7.54
C PHE A 497 -18.31 27.37 -6.71
N ASP A 498 -17.48 27.65 -5.71
CA ASP A 498 -17.65 28.74 -4.73
C ASP A 498 -18.98 28.69 -3.94
N ALA A 499 -19.74 27.59 -4.02
CA ALA A 499 -20.91 27.37 -3.17
C ALA A 499 -20.47 26.90 -1.79
N GLU A 500 -20.98 27.56 -0.74
CA GLU A 500 -20.77 27.16 0.66
C GLU A 500 -21.73 26.02 1.04
N GLU A 501 -21.17 24.87 1.38
CA GLU A 501 -21.91 23.72 1.92
C GLU A 501 -21.45 23.41 3.35
N LYS A 502 -22.29 22.71 4.12
CA LYS A 502 -21.97 22.26 5.47
C LYS A 502 -21.64 20.77 5.44
N HIS A 503 -20.51 20.40 6.03
CA HIS A 503 -20.13 19.01 6.23
C HIS A 503 -19.86 18.76 7.72
N THR A 504 -20.34 17.63 8.23
CA THR A 504 -20.10 17.23 9.61
C THR A 504 -18.72 16.57 9.72
N PHE A 505 -17.85 17.17 10.51
CA PHE A 505 -16.51 16.66 10.82
C PHE A 505 -16.50 16.05 12.23
N GLY A 506 -15.57 15.11 12.43
CA GLY A 506 -15.27 14.59 13.76
C GLY A 506 -14.68 15.67 14.69
N PRO A 507 -14.66 15.43 16.01
CA PRO A 507 -14.20 16.39 17.00
C PRO A 507 -12.75 16.84 16.84
N VAL A 508 -11.91 16.02 16.19
CA VAL A 508 -10.49 16.30 15.91
C VAL A 508 -10.29 17.55 15.04
N PHE A 509 -11.30 17.92 14.24
CA PHE A 509 -11.23 19.09 13.36
C PHE A 509 -11.59 20.41 14.04
N GLU A 510 -11.76 20.40 15.36
CA GLU A 510 -11.89 21.63 16.15
C GLU A 510 -10.63 22.50 15.96
N LYS A 511 -10.84 23.75 15.57
CA LYS A 511 -9.75 24.69 15.26
C LYS A 511 -8.70 24.81 16.36
N ASN A 512 -9.14 24.95 17.62
CA ASN A 512 -8.22 25.09 18.76
C ASN A 512 -7.38 23.83 18.96
N PHE A 513 -8.00 22.67 18.86
CA PHE A 513 -7.30 21.39 18.95
C PHE A 513 -6.25 21.23 17.84
N LEU A 514 -6.61 21.56 16.59
CA LEU A 514 -5.69 21.51 15.45
C LEU A 514 -4.49 22.46 15.64
N LEU A 515 -4.74 23.69 16.13
CA LEU A 515 -3.69 24.66 16.39
C LEU A 515 -2.73 24.20 17.49
N ASP A 516 -3.25 23.64 18.58
CA ASP A 516 -2.43 23.15 19.69
C ASP A 516 -1.65 21.89 19.30
N ALA A 517 -2.26 21.01 18.51
CA ALA A 517 -1.58 19.84 17.95
C ALA A 517 -0.46 20.21 16.96
N LEU A 518 -0.67 21.22 16.10
CA LEU A 518 0.37 21.74 15.20
C LEU A 518 1.51 22.40 15.99
N ARG A 519 1.20 23.19 17.02
CA ARG A 519 2.22 23.76 17.91
C ARG A 519 3.04 22.69 18.59
N LEU A 520 2.42 21.61 19.05
CA LEU A 520 3.11 20.47 19.64
C LEU A 520 4.04 19.79 18.63
N GLN A 521 3.59 19.58 17.38
CA GLN A 521 4.44 19.03 16.32
C GLN A 521 5.66 19.92 16.07
N LEU A 522 5.46 21.22 15.86
CA LEU A 522 6.54 22.18 15.62
C LEU A 522 7.52 22.29 16.80
N PHE A 523 7.02 22.13 18.03
CA PHE A 523 7.86 22.06 19.22
C PHE A 523 8.75 20.81 19.22
N ILE A 524 8.20 19.65 18.86
CA ILE A 524 8.97 18.39 18.76
C ILE A 524 9.99 18.46 17.62
N GLU A 525 9.64 19.06 16.48
CA GLU A 525 10.54 19.21 15.34
C GLU A 525 11.77 20.07 15.63
N ASN A 526 11.63 21.09 16.49
CA ASN A 526 12.71 22.01 16.85
C ASN A 526 13.39 21.67 18.18
N PHE A 527 13.08 20.51 18.76
CA PHE A 527 13.61 20.13 20.05
C PHE A 527 15.09 19.72 19.95
N ASN A 528 15.95 20.42 20.71
CA ASN A 528 17.39 20.19 20.73
C ASN A 528 17.82 19.49 22.02
N ILE A 529 18.62 18.43 21.89
CA ILE A 529 19.18 17.68 23.02
C ILE A 529 20.69 17.76 22.97
N THR A 530 21.33 18.08 24.10
CA THR A 530 22.78 17.97 24.26
C THR A 530 23.16 16.57 24.73
N LYS A 531 24.02 15.89 23.98
CA LYS A 531 24.64 14.63 24.43
C LYS A 531 25.61 14.90 25.59
N ILE A 532 25.93 13.85 26.33
CA ILE A 532 27.02 13.84 27.33
C ILE A 532 28.37 14.23 26.71
N THR A 533 28.54 14.00 25.39
CA THR A 533 29.72 14.38 24.60
C THR A 533 29.78 15.87 24.22
N GLY A 534 28.76 16.67 24.55
CA GLY A 534 28.68 18.11 24.23
C GLY A 534 28.07 18.44 22.87
N GLU A 535 27.77 17.45 22.04
CA GLU A 535 27.12 17.65 20.74
C GLU A 535 25.62 17.96 20.90
N ILE A 536 25.14 18.98 20.17
CA ILE A 536 23.71 19.30 20.06
C ILE A 536 23.12 18.44 18.94
N ILE A 537 22.08 17.68 19.26
CA ILE A 537 21.34 16.84 18.32
C ILE A 537 19.93 17.38 18.18
N ASN A 538 19.54 17.59 16.93
CA ASN A 538 18.18 17.90 16.53
C ASN A 538 17.57 16.70 15.79
N LEU A 539 16.24 16.66 15.69
CA LEU A 539 15.48 15.68 14.92
C LEU A 539 15.99 15.56 13.48
N ASN A 540 16.33 16.69 12.84
CA ASN A 540 16.82 16.73 11.46
C ASN A 540 18.12 15.94 11.22
N ASN A 541 18.88 15.62 12.29
CA ASN A 541 20.12 14.88 12.19
C ASN A 541 19.91 13.35 12.26
N ILE A 542 18.75 12.90 12.73
CA ILE A 542 18.48 11.47 13.03
C ILE A 542 17.28 10.91 12.27
N CYS A 543 16.41 11.78 11.73
CA CYS A 543 15.19 11.38 11.07
C CYS A 543 15.45 10.70 9.71
N PHE A 544 14.45 9.94 9.25
CA PHE A 544 14.49 9.32 7.93
C PHE A 544 14.12 10.32 6.82
N LYS A 545 14.98 10.43 5.80
CA LYS A 545 14.86 11.37 4.67
C LYS A 545 14.85 10.61 3.34
N PRO A 546 13.67 10.39 2.73
CA PRO A 546 13.55 9.53 1.56
C PRO A 546 14.04 10.17 0.26
N LEU A 547 14.13 11.50 0.22
CA LEU A 547 14.48 12.29 -0.97
C LEU A 547 15.87 12.94 -0.86
N GLU A 548 16.70 12.53 0.09
CA GLU A 548 18.07 13.05 0.20
C GLU A 548 18.91 12.56 -1.00
N PRO A 549 19.71 13.42 -1.65
CA PRO A 549 20.08 14.81 -1.29
C PRO A 549 19.19 15.91 -1.86
N ASP A 550 18.22 15.60 -2.73
CA ASP A 550 17.38 16.61 -3.40
C ASP A 550 16.51 17.39 -2.39
N ASN A 551 16.08 16.73 -1.32
CA ASN A 551 15.33 17.34 -0.24
C ASN A 551 15.75 16.76 1.14
N ASN A 552 16.16 17.67 2.03
CA ASN A 552 16.70 17.36 3.35
C ASN A 552 15.67 17.37 4.49
N TYR A 553 14.37 17.45 4.19
CA TYR A 553 13.31 17.41 5.20
C TYR A 553 13.03 15.99 5.72
N CYS A 554 12.70 15.90 7.00
CA CYS A 554 12.31 14.66 7.66
C CYS A 554 10.94 14.14 7.20
N THR A 555 10.80 12.82 7.13
CA THR A 555 9.47 12.19 7.00
C THR A 555 8.68 12.39 8.29
N ILE A 556 7.63 13.21 8.24
CA ILE A 556 6.67 13.40 9.33
C ILE A 556 5.27 13.19 8.75
N ILE A 557 4.59 12.13 9.17
CA ILE A 557 3.26 11.78 8.69
C ILE A 557 2.24 12.37 9.66
N SER A 558 1.64 13.49 9.27
CA SER A 558 0.60 14.15 10.06
C SER A 558 -0.46 14.80 9.17
N LEU A 559 -1.61 15.10 9.76
CA LEU A 559 -2.68 15.84 9.09
C LEU A 559 -2.21 17.20 8.57
N PHE A 560 -1.27 17.84 9.27
CA PHE A 560 -0.81 19.20 8.96
C PHE A 560 0.08 19.29 7.72
N GLN A 561 0.56 18.15 7.20
CA GLN A 561 1.31 18.12 5.95
C GLN A 561 0.49 18.54 4.74
N TYR A 562 -0.83 18.41 4.77
CA TYR A 562 -1.70 18.94 3.72
C TYR A 562 -1.56 20.47 3.56
N HIS A 563 -1.19 21.16 4.64
CA HIS A 563 -0.92 22.61 4.65
C HIS A 563 0.57 22.94 4.82
N GLN A 564 1.45 21.96 4.60
CA GLN A 564 2.90 22.11 4.72
C GLN A 564 3.31 22.73 6.08
N ASN A 565 2.64 22.30 7.16
CA ASN A 565 2.84 22.79 8.53
C ASN A 565 2.64 24.31 8.72
N ASN A 566 1.91 24.98 7.83
CA ASN A 566 1.66 26.42 7.93
C ASN A 566 0.45 26.75 8.82
N ILE A 567 0.71 27.50 9.91
CA ILE A 567 -0.31 27.92 10.87
C ILE A 567 -1.33 28.88 10.25
N THR A 568 -0.93 29.75 9.32
CA THR A 568 -1.81 30.81 8.79
C THR A 568 -3.01 30.23 8.03
N VAL A 569 -2.83 29.06 7.44
CA VAL A 569 -3.85 28.34 6.67
C VAL A 569 -5.00 27.88 7.58
N ILE A 570 -4.68 27.39 8.78
CA ILE A 570 -5.65 26.90 9.77
C ILE A 570 -6.46 28.04 10.42
N LEU A 571 -5.98 29.28 10.34
CA LEU A 571 -6.71 30.43 10.88
C LEU A 571 -8.00 30.74 10.11
N ASN A 572 -8.06 30.41 8.81
CA ASN A 572 -9.22 30.62 7.95
C ASN A 572 -10.08 29.35 7.84
N GLU A 573 -11.22 29.34 8.54
CA GLU A 573 -12.12 28.18 8.66
C GLU A 573 -12.65 27.63 7.34
N SER A 574 -13.00 28.51 6.42
CA SER A 574 -13.52 28.10 5.11
C SER A 574 -12.47 27.43 4.23
N PHE A 575 -11.20 27.80 4.40
CA PHE A 575 -10.10 27.40 3.55
C PHE A 575 -9.46 26.10 4.02
N TYR A 576 -9.22 25.93 5.33
CA TYR A 576 -8.63 24.68 5.82
C TYR A 576 -9.61 23.49 5.69
N SER A 577 -10.91 23.72 5.93
CA SER A 577 -11.91 22.65 5.86
C SER A 577 -12.17 22.17 4.44
N SER A 578 -12.19 23.08 3.45
CA SER A 578 -12.29 22.72 2.04
C SER A 578 -11.05 21.95 1.59
N GLN A 579 -9.86 22.43 1.94
CA GLN A 579 -8.61 21.79 1.54
C GLN A 579 -8.43 20.42 2.20
N TYR A 580 -8.78 20.23 3.48
CA TYR A 580 -8.77 18.88 4.07
C TYR A 580 -9.74 17.93 3.37
N LEU A 581 -10.96 18.39 3.06
CA LEU A 581 -11.93 17.55 2.38
C LEU A 581 -11.48 17.20 0.96
N GLU A 582 -10.88 18.15 0.25
CA GLU A 582 -10.31 17.96 -1.08
C GLU A 582 -9.11 17.01 -1.03
N CYS A 583 -8.10 17.28 -0.20
CA CYS A 583 -6.92 16.42 -0.08
C CYS A 583 -7.24 15.03 0.51
N MET A 584 -8.23 14.87 1.39
CA MET A 584 -8.62 13.52 1.85
C MET A 584 -9.32 12.71 0.76
N LYS A 585 -10.02 13.41 -0.14
CA LYS A 585 -10.63 12.81 -1.32
C LYS A 585 -9.51 12.47 -2.32
N THR A 586 -8.66 13.43 -2.67
CA THR A 586 -7.56 13.32 -3.62
C THR A 586 -6.22 13.59 -2.90
N PRO A 587 -5.69 12.60 -2.14
CA PRO A 587 -4.43 12.70 -1.39
C PRO A 587 -3.18 12.85 -2.24
#